data_AF-A0A2E7TYU1-F1
#
_entry.id   AF-A0A2E7TYU1-F1
#
_cell.length_a   1.000
_cell.length_b   1.000
_cell.length_c   1.000
_cell.angle_alpha   90.00
_cell.angle_beta   90.00
_cell.angle_gamma   90.00
#
_symmetry.space_group_name_H-M   'P 1'
#
loop_
_entity.id
_entity.type
_entity.pdbx_description
1 polymer ?
#
loop_
_entity_poly.entity_id
_entity_poly.type
_entity_poly.pdbx_seq_one_letter_code
_entity_poly.pdbx_strand_id
1 'polypeptide(L)'
;MSQKGLLWGSVVVAALATLLPDVFAYYALVLVLLGLVMGFLNPIEDVATRVAMYVLAVFLPIIADAGGDPAMGTPNDGVLLDIPVLGEFLVGFLGNLATVIAGVAIASFLLVLITGLMAAGDDSDDGAAEPE
;
A
#
# COMPACT_ATOMS: atom_id res chain seq x y z
N MET A 1 -1.67 -18.78 7.71
CA MET A 1 -2.25 -17.62 8.43
C MET A 1 -3.45 -17.14 7.63
N SER A 2 -4.61 -16.89 8.25
CA SER A 2 -5.79 -16.43 7.50
C SER A 2 -5.62 -14.97 7.05
N GLN A 3 -6.09 -14.61 5.85
CA GLN A 3 -6.12 -13.22 5.34
C GLN A 3 -6.69 -12.25 6.38
N LYS A 4 -7.73 -12.67 7.10
CA LYS A 4 -8.36 -11.90 8.17
C LYS A 4 -7.39 -11.60 9.32
N GLY A 5 -6.55 -12.58 9.68
CA GLY A 5 -5.53 -12.40 10.71
C GLY A 5 -4.42 -11.45 10.28
N LEU A 6 -4.06 -11.46 8.99
CA LEU A 6 -3.05 -10.54 8.44
C LEU A 6 -3.58 -9.11 8.41
N LEU A 7 -4.86 -8.90 8.04
CA LEU A 7 -5.53 -7.59 8.05
C LEU A 7 -5.63 -7.01 9.46
N TRP A 8 -6.05 -7.82 10.42
CA TRP A 8 -6.05 -7.39 11.82
C TRP A 8 -4.63 -7.09 12.31
N GLY A 9 -3.65 -7.90 11.92
CA GLY A 9 -2.24 -7.66 12.21
C GLY A 9 -1.76 -6.31 11.68
N SER A 10 -2.06 -5.98 10.42
CA SER A 10 -1.66 -4.70 9.83
C SER A 10 -2.32 -3.50 10.50
N VAL A 11 -3.60 -3.61 10.89
CA VAL A 11 -4.31 -2.56 11.63
C VAL A 11 -3.66 -2.32 12.99
N VAL A 12 -3.33 -3.39 13.72
CA VAL A 12 -2.68 -3.28 15.03
C VAL A 12 -1.28 -2.66 14.89
N VAL A 13 -0.48 -3.11 13.92
CA VAL A 13 0.87 -2.55 13.69
C VAL A 13 0.78 -1.08 13.26
N ALA A 14 -0.19 -0.71 12.44
CA ALA A 14 -0.41 0.67 12.03
C ALA A 14 -0.77 1.56 13.23
N ALA A 15 -1.63 1.08 14.13
CA ALA A 15 -1.96 1.79 15.36
C ALA A 15 -0.75 1.94 16.29
N LEU A 16 0.06 0.89 16.45
CA LEU A 16 1.28 0.94 17.25
C LEU A 16 2.32 1.91 16.66
N ALA A 17 2.47 1.91 15.34
CA ALA A 17 3.36 2.82 14.63
C ALA A 17 2.96 4.30 14.84
N THR A 18 1.65 4.57 14.97
CA THR A 18 1.15 5.92 15.25
C THR A 18 1.27 6.30 16.73
N LEU A 19 0.94 5.39 17.65
CA LEU A 19 0.91 5.69 19.09
C LEU A 19 2.29 5.67 19.73
N LEU A 20 3.22 4.87 19.19
CA LEU A 20 4.52 4.57 19.77
C LEU A 20 5.62 4.60 18.69
N PRO A 21 5.77 5.70 17.93
CA PRO A 21 6.71 5.76 16.80
C PRO A 21 8.16 5.51 17.22
N ASP A 22 8.55 5.96 18.42
CA ASP A 22 9.93 5.86 18.91
C ASP A 22 10.30 4.46 19.46
N VAL A 23 9.33 3.57 19.63
CA VAL A 23 9.57 2.23 20.18
C VAL A 23 10.24 1.32 19.14
N PHE A 24 10.04 1.58 17.85
CA PHE A 24 10.59 0.74 16.79
C PHE A 24 10.81 1.50 15.48
N ALA A 25 12.07 1.66 15.09
CA ALA A 25 12.45 2.48 13.93
C ALA A 25 11.96 1.94 12.56
N TYR A 26 11.56 0.67 12.48
CA TYR A 26 11.28 0.01 11.20
C TYR A 26 9.80 -0.32 10.98
N TYR A 27 8.88 0.40 11.63
CA TYR A 27 7.43 0.19 11.43
C TYR A 27 7.04 0.22 9.96
N ALA A 28 7.56 1.19 9.20
CA ALA A 28 7.29 1.30 7.77
C ALA A 28 7.69 0.03 6.99
N LEU A 29 8.86 -0.55 7.29
CA LEU A 29 9.30 -1.79 6.64
C LEU A 29 8.37 -2.96 6.98
N VAL A 30 7.96 -3.09 8.25
CA VAL A 30 7.03 -4.15 8.66
C VAL A 30 5.66 -3.99 7.98
N LEU A 31 5.13 -2.77 7.91
CA LEU A 31 3.86 -2.48 7.25
C LEU A 31 3.90 -2.78 5.74
N VAL A 32 4.99 -2.41 5.06
CA VAL A 32 5.21 -2.75 3.65
C VAL A 32 5.29 -4.27 3.48
N LEU A 33 6.05 -4.98 4.32
CA LEU A 33 6.16 -6.43 4.25
C LEU A 33 4.80 -7.13 4.49
N LEU A 34 4.00 -6.64 5.44
CA LEU A 34 2.65 -7.15 5.66
C LEU A 34 1.76 -6.95 4.42
N GLY A 35 1.85 -5.79 3.78
CA GLY A 35 1.15 -5.51 2.52
C GLY A 35 1.62 -6.42 1.38
N LEU A 36 2.93 -6.62 1.27
CA LEU A 36 3.53 -7.47 0.25
C LEU A 36 3.05 -8.92 0.39
N VAL A 37 3.10 -9.47 1.61
CA VAL A 37 2.59 -10.81 1.91
C VAL A 37 1.10 -10.91 1.60
N MET A 38 0.31 -9.89 1.94
CA MET A 38 -1.11 -9.87 1.58
C MET A 38 -1.33 -9.92 0.06
N GLY A 39 -0.61 -9.09 -0.70
CA GLY A 39 -0.76 -9.00 -2.15
C GLY A 39 -0.34 -10.27 -2.87
N PHE A 40 0.70 -10.98 -2.38
CA PHE A 40 1.08 -12.28 -2.92
C PHE A 40 0.09 -13.40 -2.56
N LEU A 41 -0.49 -13.36 -1.35
CA LEU A 41 -1.47 -14.37 -0.93
C LEU A 41 -2.84 -14.18 -1.58
N ASN A 42 -3.18 -12.96 -1.98
CA ASN A 42 -4.46 -12.61 -2.60
C ASN A 42 -4.21 -11.72 -3.83
N PRO A 43 -3.75 -12.32 -4.94
CA PRO A 43 -3.44 -11.57 -6.15
C PRO A 43 -4.70 -10.91 -6.71
N ILE A 44 -4.58 -9.63 -7.07
CA ILE A 44 -5.64 -8.86 -7.72
C ILE A 44 -5.48 -9.04 -9.23
N GLU A 45 -6.33 -9.86 -9.85
CA GLU A 45 -6.30 -10.12 -11.29
C GLU A 45 -6.83 -8.92 -12.09
N ASP A 46 -7.93 -8.34 -11.62
CA ASP A 46 -8.60 -7.20 -12.26
C ASP A 46 -7.73 -5.94 -12.28
N VAL A 47 -7.57 -5.37 -13.47
CA VAL A 47 -6.76 -4.17 -13.71
C VAL A 47 -7.36 -2.98 -12.99
N ALA A 48 -8.68 -2.81 -13.01
CA ALA A 48 -9.34 -1.64 -12.42
C ALA A 48 -9.14 -1.61 -10.90
N THR A 49 -9.35 -2.74 -10.23
CA THR A 49 -9.14 -2.89 -8.78
C THR A 49 -7.67 -2.67 -8.41
N ARG A 50 -6.73 -3.18 -9.21
CA ARG A 50 -5.31 -2.98 -8.99
C ARG A 50 -4.90 -1.51 -9.13
N VAL A 51 -5.44 -0.81 -10.13
CA VAL A 51 -5.23 0.63 -10.28
C VAL A 51 -5.86 1.41 -9.12
N ALA A 52 -7.07 1.04 -8.70
CA ALA A 52 -7.72 1.66 -7.54
C ALA A 52 -6.86 1.53 -6.27
N MET A 53 -6.16 0.41 -6.07
CA MET A 53 -5.23 0.24 -4.97
C MET A 53 -3.99 1.14 -5.08
N TYR A 54 -3.44 1.34 -6.29
CA TYR A 54 -2.34 2.30 -6.50
C TYR A 54 -2.77 3.72 -6.16
N VAL A 55 -3.91 4.12 -6.69
CA VAL A 55 -4.49 5.44 -6.45
C VAL A 55 -4.75 5.60 -4.96
N LEU A 56 -5.37 4.61 -4.31
CA LEU A 56 -5.65 4.67 -2.87
C LEU A 56 -4.37 4.77 -2.04
N ALA A 57 -3.31 4.02 -2.36
CA ALA A 57 -2.05 4.10 -1.63
C ALA A 57 -1.42 5.50 -1.68
N VAL A 58 -1.56 6.21 -2.80
CA VAL A 58 -1.01 7.55 -3.00
C VAL A 58 -1.92 8.64 -2.41
N PHE A 59 -3.23 8.51 -2.62
CA PHE A 59 -4.18 9.55 -2.25
C PHE A 59 -4.65 9.44 -0.81
N LEU A 60 -4.64 8.27 -0.17
CA LEU A 60 -5.10 8.15 1.21
C LEU A 60 -4.29 9.03 2.19
N PRO A 61 -2.94 9.10 2.13
CA PRO A 61 -2.16 10.05 2.92
C PRO A 61 -2.48 11.51 2.56
N ILE A 62 -2.62 11.80 1.27
CA ILE A 62 -2.92 13.16 0.80
C ILE A 62 -4.28 13.61 1.33
N ILE A 63 -5.30 12.75 1.27
CA ILE A 63 -6.65 13.04 1.79
C ILE A 63 -6.61 13.21 3.31
N ALA A 64 -5.82 12.40 4.02
CA ALA A 64 -5.68 12.52 5.46
C ALA A 64 -5.08 13.88 5.86
N ASP A 65 -4.15 14.39 5.05
CA ASP A 65 -3.52 15.70 5.23
C ASP A 65 -4.24 16.83 4.45
N ALA A 66 -5.30 16.52 3.69
CA ALA A 66 -5.96 17.49 2.83
C ALA A 66 -6.90 18.38 3.63
N GLY A 67 -6.63 19.68 3.60
CA GLY A 67 -7.57 20.74 3.90
C GLY A 67 -7.43 21.38 5.27
N GLY A 68 -6.64 22.44 5.32
CA GLY A 68 -6.84 23.64 6.10
C GLY A 68 -6.54 24.85 5.23
N ASP A 69 -6.49 26.05 5.82
CA ASP A 69 -6.37 27.31 5.09
C ASP A 69 -5.08 27.39 4.23
N PRO A 70 -5.18 27.29 2.89
CA PRO A 70 -4.01 27.38 2.01
C PRO A 70 -3.32 28.74 2.09
N ALA A 71 -3.99 29.78 2.61
CA ALA A 71 -3.46 31.12 2.76
C ALA A 71 -2.48 31.26 3.93
N MET A 72 -2.43 30.29 4.87
CA MET A 72 -1.60 30.38 6.07
C MET A 72 -0.23 29.68 5.95
N GLY A 73 -0.02 28.85 4.91
CA GLY A 73 1.28 28.20 4.67
C GLY A 73 1.74 27.28 5.82
N THR A 74 0.81 26.81 6.65
CA THR A 74 1.10 25.96 7.81
C THR A 74 1.19 24.51 7.35
N PRO A 75 2.34 23.83 7.49
CA PRO A 75 2.41 22.39 7.29
C PRO A 75 1.52 21.69 8.33
N ASN A 76 0.77 20.65 7.93
CA ASN A 76 -0.20 19.92 8.75
C ASN A 76 -1.43 20.76 9.14
N ASP A 77 -2.29 21.07 8.17
CA ASP A 77 -3.58 21.74 8.42
C ASP A 77 -4.81 20.94 7.96
N GLY A 78 -4.64 19.67 7.55
CA GLY A 78 -5.71 18.85 6.98
C GLY A 78 -7.00 18.74 7.79
N VAL A 79 -8.11 18.36 7.13
CA VAL A 79 -9.47 18.28 7.73
C VAL A 79 -9.52 17.40 8.97
N LEU A 80 -8.64 16.41 9.05
CA LEU A 80 -8.56 15.53 10.21
C LEU A 80 -7.95 16.25 11.43
N LEU A 81 -7.06 17.22 11.23
CA LEU A 81 -6.43 18.00 12.29
C LEU A 81 -7.38 19.02 12.94
N ASP A 82 -8.48 19.37 12.26
CA ASP A 82 -9.59 20.11 12.87
C ASP A 82 -10.31 19.29 13.97
N ILE A 83 -10.12 17.97 14.00
CA ILE A 83 -10.67 17.10 15.05
C ILE A 83 -9.79 17.23 16.29
N PRO A 84 -10.29 17.84 17.39
CA PRO A 84 -9.50 18.00 18.60
C PRO A 84 -9.14 16.62 19.17
N VAL A 85 -7.92 16.52 19.72
CA VAL A 85 -7.36 15.32 20.39
C VAL A 85 -7.04 14.15 19.46
N LEU A 86 -7.85 13.87 18.42
CA LEU A 86 -7.70 12.68 17.58
C LEU A 86 -7.09 12.93 16.20
N GLY A 87 -7.01 14.17 15.74
CA GLY A 87 -6.59 14.48 14.37
C GLY A 87 -5.22 13.93 14.00
N GLU A 88 -4.21 14.20 14.81
CA GLU A 88 -2.82 13.76 14.56
C GLU A 88 -2.71 12.22 14.53
N PHE A 89 -3.44 11.54 15.42
CA PHE A 89 -3.53 10.09 15.40
C PHE A 89 -4.17 9.58 14.10
N LEU A 90 -5.29 10.16 13.66
CA LEU A 90 -5.98 9.71 12.45
C LEU A 90 -5.11 9.91 11.20
N VAL A 91 -4.40 11.04 11.09
CA VAL A 91 -3.47 11.32 10.00
C VAL A 91 -2.37 10.28 9.95
N GLY A 92 -1.66 10.06 11.07
CA GLY A 92 -0.58 9.08 11.13
C GLY A 92 -1.07 7.64 10.90
N PHE A 93 -2.24 7.29 11.43
CA PHE A 93 -2.84 5.97 11.26
C PHE A 93 -3.20 5.68 9.80
N LEU A 94 -3.82 6.64 9.10
CA LEU A 94 -4.13 6.51 7.69
C LEU A 94 -2.87 6.45 6.82
N GLY A 95 -1.82 7.20 7.17
CA GLY A 95 -0.51 7.09 6.50
C GLY A 95 0.11 5.69 6.66
N ASN A 96 0.01 5.10 7.85
CA ASN A 96 0.47 3.74 8.10
C ASN A 96 -0.36 2.69 7.35
N LEU A 97 -1.68 2.86 7.25
CA LEU A 97 -2.52 1.97 6.42
C LEU A 97 -2.19 2.11 4.93
N ALA A 98 -1.98 3.34 4.44
CA ALA A 98 -1.55 3.59 3.07
C ALA A 98 -0.23 2.88 2.75
N THR A 99 0.68 2.80 3.72
CA THR A 99 1.94 2.06 3.59
C THR A 99 1.71 0.56 3.38
N VAL A 100 0.73 -0.03 4.07
CA VAL A 100 0.32 -1.44 3.85
C VAL A 100 -0.29 -1.61 2.46
N ILE A 101 -1.19 -0.71 2.06
CA ILE A 101 -1.84 -0.70 0.74
C ILE A 101 -0.77 -0.58 -0.36
N ALA A 102 0.25 0.25 -0.16
CA ALA A 102 1.39 0.37 -1.06
C ALA A 102 2.15 -0.96 -1.21
N GLY A 103 2.35 -1.71 -0.14
CA GLY A 103 2.91 -3.06 -0.20
C GLY A 103 2.06 -4.03 -1.04
N VAL A 104 0.74 -4.01 -0.87
CA VAL A 104 -0.20 -4.83 -1.68
C VAL A 104 -0.12 -4.45 -3.17
N ALA A 105 -0.09 -3.16 -3.44
CA ALA A 105 0.10 -2.60 -4.76
C ALA A 105 1.40 -3.10 -5.40
N ILE A 106 2.53 -2.95 -4.72
CA ILE A 106 3.84 -3.40 -5.22
C ILE A 106 3.80 -4.91 -5.53
N ALA A 107 3.24 -5.74 -4.65
CA ALA A 107 3.10 -7.17 -4.91
C ALA A 107 2.30 -7.44 -6.19
N SER A 108 1.17 -6.73 -6.35
CA SER A 108 0.30 -6.88 -7.52
C SER A 108 1.01 -6.49 -8.82
N PHE A 109 1.82 -5.42 -8.78
CA PHE A 109 2.65 -5.01 -9.92
C PHE A 109 3.71 -6.06 -10.25
N LEU A 110 4.43 -6.56 -9.24
CA LEU A 110 5.49 -7.56 -9.41
C LEU A 110 4.96 -8.84 -10.03
N LEU A 111 3.77 -9.31 -9.61
CA LEU A 111 3.15 -10.49 -10.20
C LEU A 111 2.83 -10.29 -11.69
N VAL A 112 2.26 -9.14 -12.07
CA VAL A 112 1.99 -8.83 -13.48
C VAL A 112 3.28 -8.78 -14.29
N LEU A 113 4.34 -8.16 -13.74
CA LEU A 113 5.63 -8.06 -14.39
C LEU A 113 6.27 -9.44 -14.62
N ILE A 114 6.25 -10.30 -13.59
CA ILE A 114 6.78 -11.66 -13.67
C ILE A 114 6.02 -12.48 -14.72
N THR A 115 4.68 -12.42 -14.72
CA THR A 115 3.86 -13.11 -15.72
C THR A 115 4.16 -12.63 -17.14
N GLY A 116 4.30 -11.31 -17.34
CA GLY A 116 4.65 -10.74 -18.64
C GLY A 116 6.04 -11.18 -19.12
N LEU A 117 7.02 -11.24 -18.22
CA LEU A 117 8.37 -11.70 -18.53
C LEU A 117 8.42 -13.19 -18.90
N MET A 118 7.65 -14.04 -18.19
CA MET A 118 7.57 -15.47 -18.51
C MET A 118 6.93 -15.71 -19.87
N ALA A 119 5.83 -15.00 -20.19
CA ALA A 119 5.18 -15.12 -21.50
C ALA A 119 6.11 -14.68 -22.65
N ALA A 120 6.87 -13.60 -22.46
CA ALA A 120 7.82 -13.12 -23.48
C ALA A 120 9.00 -14.08 -23.73
N GLY A 121 9.35 -14.92 -22.75
CA GLY A 121 10.39 -15.94 -22.90
C GLY A 121 9.90 -17.20 -23.62
N ASP A 122 8.65 -17.62 -23.37
CA ASP A 122 8.04 -18.83 -23.95
C ASP A 122 7.83 -18.70 -25.47
N ASP A 123 7.39 -17.52 -25.95
CA ASP A 123 7.23 -17.22 -27.38
C ASP A 123 8.54 -17.28 -28.20
N SER A 124 9.70 -17.30 -27.54
CA SER A 124 11.01 -17.36 -28.20
C SER A 124 11.57 -18.78 -28.40
N ASP A 125 10.97 -19.79 -27.77
CA ASP A 125 11.41 -21.20 -27.85
C ASP A 125 10.56 -22.02 -28.84
N ASP A 126 9.33 -21.59 -29.14
CA ASP A 126 8.39 -22.30 -30.04
C ASP A 126 8.60 -22.00 -31.54
N GLY A 127 9.56 -21.13 -31.88
CA GLY A 127 9.88 -20.72 -33.26
C GLY A 127 10.95 -21.57 -33.98
N ALA A 128 11.43 -22.66 -33.36
CA ALA A 128 12.49 -23.52 -33.89
C ALA A 128 11.99 -24.85 -34.50
N ALA A 129 10.69 -24.97 -34.84
CA ALA A 129 10.17 -26.10 -35.61
C ALA A 129 10.38 -25.88 -37.11
N GLU A 130 11.04 -26.86 -37.72
CA GLU A 130 11.75 -26.87 -39.00
C GLU A 130 10.90 -26.51 -40.25
N PRO A 131 11.52 -25.95 -41.31
CA PRO A 131 10.91 -25.88 -42.63
C PRO A 131 10.90 -27.26 -43.31
N GLU A 132 9.71 -27.80 -43.59
CA GLU A 132 9.49 -28.80 -44.64
C GLU A 132 9.04 -28.15 -45.96
#